data_AF-A0A7Z7CJA3-F1
#
_entry.id   AF-A0A7Z7CJA3-F1
#
_cell.length_a   1.000
_cell.length_b   1.000
_cell.length_c   1.000
_cell.angle_alpha   90.00
_cell.angle_beta   90.00
_cell.angle_gamma   90.00
#
_symmetry.space_group_name_H-M   'P 1'
#
loop_
_entity.id
_entity.type
_entity.pdbx_description
1 polymer ?
#
loop_
_entity_poly.entity_id
_entity_poly.type
_entity_poly.pdbx_seq_one_letter_code
_entity_poly.pdbx_strand_id
1 'polypeptide(L)'
;MRISCSPGFPGSMIGSIDFQPTKFNTGVSSNSEVTHHINAELIAIPYMEDPEFGSYFDAMKMMKGTYKEEFHVSYDVEFTIDVDKKGYITQFEHTFSLERYLDLVRTQSYKVIKTNWKGRSFHVMTYSYMEEVCNPNNVIFKCNHAEDVFVVAELVPYSVGGVVEQPHHRYLHLRALISARDDLYPIDYMCEPNFDLSIEP
;
A
#
# COMPACT_ATOMS: atom_id res chain seq x y z
N MET A 1 9.72 -8.17 -0.75
CA MET A 1 8.83 -7.14 -1.37
C MET A 1 9.70 -6.09 -2.04
N ARG A 2 9.26 -5.35 -3.06
CA ARG A 2 9.99 -4.16 -3.55
C ARG A 2 9.12 -2.94 -3.35
N ILE A 3 9.69 -1.88 -2.80
CA ILE A 3 9.03 -0.58 -2.61
C ILE A 3 9.94 0.48 -3.24
N SER A 4 9.55 0.95 -4.42
CA SER A 4 10.38 1.83 -5.23
C SER A 4 9.94 3.30 -5.14
N CYS A 5 10.88 4.21 -5.38
CA CYS A 5 10.64 5.63 -5.57
C CYS A 5 11.73 6.19 -6.50
N SER A 6 11.34 6.76 -7.64
CA SER A 6 12.24 7.28 -8.66
C SER A 6 11.65 8.51 -9.36
N PRO A 7 12.44 9.31 -10.09
CA PRO A 7 11.90 10.42 -10.86
C PRO A 7 10.87 9.92 -11.89
N GLY A 8 9.72 10.60 -11.97
CA GLY A 8 8.65 10.26 -12.90
C GLY A 8 8.51 11.27 -14.02
N PHE A 9 7.77 12.35 -13.75
CA PHE A 9 7.63 13.51 -14.62
C PHE A 9 8.22 14.76 -13.93
N PRO A 10 8.45 15.87 -14.63
CA PRO A 10 9.14 17.03 -14.05
C PRO A 10 8.53 17.47 -12.71
N GLY A 11 9.32 17.37 -11.64
CA GLY A 11 8.92 17.74 -10.28
C GLY A 11 8.14 16.67 -9.50
N SER A 12 8.01 15.44 -10.00
CA SER A 12 7.35 14.34 -9.29
C SER A 12 8.24 13.10 -9.15
N MET A 13 7.96 12.36 -8.09
CA MET A 13 8.47 11.01 -7.89
C MET A 13 7.34 10.02 -8.17
N ILE A 14 7.65 8.91 -8.82
CA ILE A 14 6.75 7.77 -9.00
C ILE A 14 7.40 6.57 -8.32
N GLY A 15 6.58 5.70 -7.78
CA GLY A 15 7.02 4.46 -7.17
C GLY A 15 6.01 3.36 -7.32
N SER A 16 6.42 2.16 -6.94
CA SER A 16 5.57 0.98 -6.95
C SER A 16 5.84 0.08 -5.76
N ILE A 17 4.82 -0.68 -5.37
CA ILE A 17 4.87 -1.68 -4.31
C ILE A 17 4.52 -3.04 -4.90
N ASP A 18 5.48 -3.97 -4.87
CA ASP A 18 5.33 -5.33 -5.38
C ASP A 18 4.90 -6.29 -4.26
N PHE A 19 3.60 -6.52 -4.12
CA PHE A 19 3.04 -7.32 -3.02
C PHE A 19 3.35 -8.81 -3.11
N GLN A 20 3.48 -9.36 -4.32
CA GLN A 20 3.72 -10.80 -4.49
C GLN A 20 5.17 -11.05 -4.90
N PRO A 21 5.81 -12.15 -4.42
CA PRO A 21 7.10 -12.57 -4.93
C PRO A 21 7.00 -12.83 -6.44
N THR A 22 7.81 -12.14 -7.24
CA THR A 22 7.90 -12.40 -8.67
C THR A 22 9.34 -12.67 -9.06
N LYS A 23 9.54 -13.45 -10.13
CA LYS A 23 10.86 -13.67 -10.73
C LYS A 23 11.51 -12.38 -11.27
N PHE A 24 10.75 -11.29 -11.35
CA PHE A 24 11.21 -9.99 -11.83
C PHE A 24 11.68 -9.09 -10.69
N ASN A 25 11.43 -9.47 -9.42
CA ASN A 25 12.02 -8.78 -8.28
C ASN A 25 13.47 -9.23 -8.14
N THR A 26 14.39 -8.47 -8.74
CA THR A 26 15.82 -8.79 -8.79
C THR A 26 16.61 -8.27 -7.58
N GLY A 27 15.94 -7.83 -6.52
CA GLY A 27 16.59 -7.20 -5.36
C GLY A 27 16.59 -5.66 -5.44
N VAL A 28 17.28 -5.04 -4.48
CA VAL A 28 17.58 -3.59 -4.51
C VAL A 28 18.50 -3.28 -5.68
N SER A 29 18.26 -2.17 -6.39
CA SER A 29 19.17 -1.70 -7.43
C SER A 29 20.57 -1.47 -6.84
N SER A 30 21.63 -1.81 -7.60
CA SER A 30 23.01 -1.50 -7.18
C SER A 30 23.25 -0.01 -6.94
N ASN A 31 22.38 0.83 -7.51
CA ASN A 31 22.47 2.28 -7.45
C ASN A 31 21.42 2.88 -6.51
N SER A 32 20.74 2.07 -5.67
CA SER A 32 19.77 2.59 -4.73
C SER A 32 20.44 3.54 -3.73
N GLU A 33 19.88 4.73 -3.60
CA GLU A 33 20.40 5.79 -2.74
C GLU A 33 19.81 5.74 -1.32
N VAL A 34 18.92 4.78 -1.03
CA VAL A 34 18.13 4.76 0.22
C VAL A 34 19.00 4.79 1.49
N THR A 35 20.15 4.10 1.48
CA THR A 35 21.09 4.03 2.63
C THR A 35 21.90 5.32 2.82
N HIS A 36 21.95 6.21 1.82
CA HIS A 36 22.52 7.55 1.99
C HIS A 36 21.58 8.48 2.78
N HIS A 37 20.27 8.18 2.79
CA HIS A 37 19.25 9.02 3.41
C HIS A 37 18.64 8.42 4.68
N ILE A 38 18.76 7.10 4.85
CA ILE A 38 18.14 6.34 5.93
C ILE A 38 19.17 5.39 6.52
N ASN A 39 19.24 5.33 7.86
CA ASN A 39 20.05 4.34 8.55
C ASN A 39 19.61 2.92 8.13
N ALA A 40 20.56 2.08 7.73
CA ALA A 40 20.32 0.70 7.30
C ALA A 40 19.49 -0.12 8.29
N GLU A 41 19.61 0.14 9.60
CA GLU A 41 18.82 -0.55 10.64
C GLU A 41 17.31 -0.25 10.55
N LEU A 42 16.92 0.87 9.93
CA LEU A 42 15.52 1.26 9.71
C LEU A 42 14.97 0.75 8.37
N ILE A 43 15.81 0.16 7.52
CA ILE A 43 15.44 -0.38 6.20
C ILE A 43 14.94 -1.81 6.38
N ALA A 44 13.90 -1.95 7.18
CA ALA A 44 13.20 -3.21 7.45
C ALA A 44 11.75 -2.91 7.80
N ILE A 45 10.85 -3.84 7.50
CA ILE A 45 9.44 -3.73 7.90
C ILE A 45 9.24 -4.54 9.18
N PRO A 46 8.92 -3.89 10.31
CA PRO A 46 8.71 -4.61 11.55
C PRO A 46 7.46 -5.49 11.47
N TYR A 47 7.58 -6.69 12.02
CA TYR A 47 6.46 -7.57 12.32
C TYR A 47 6.01 -7.36 13.77
N MET A 48 4.71 -7.25 14.00
CA MET A 48 4.13 -7.17 15.33
C MET A 48 2.82 -7.95 15.42
N GLU A 49 2.46 -8.34 16.64
CA GLU A 49 1.16 -8.93 16.94
C GLU A 49 0.34 -7.93 17.76
N ASP A 50 -0.84 -7.60 17.26
CA ASP A 50 -1.83 -6.78 17.95
C ASP A 50 -3.22 -7.36 17.63
N PRO A 51 -3.76 -8.21 18.51
CA PRO A 51 -5.05 -8.87 18.28
C PRO A 51 -6.23 -7.92 18.10
N GLU A 52 -6.15 -6.71 18.65
CA GLU A 52 -7.24 -5.73 18.67
C GLU A 52 -7.18 -4.75 17.50
N PHE A 53 -6.08 -4.72 16.76
CA PHE A 53 -5.88 -3.79 15.63
C PHE A 53 -7.00 -3.89 14.58
N GLY A 54 -7.54 -5.09 14.38
CA GLY A 54 -8.64 -5.33 13.45
C GLY A 54 -9.92 -4.54 13.78
N SER A 55 -10.12 -4.14 15.04
CA SER A 55 -11.29 -3.36 15.46
C SER A 55 -11.37 -1.98 14.80
N TYR A 56 -10.24 -1.39 14.38
CA TYR A 56 -10.25 -0.12 13.64
C TYR A 56 -11.02 -0.23 12.32
N PHE A 57 -11.05 -1.41 11.70
CA PHE A 57 -11.72 -1.65 10.44
C PHE A 57 -13.24 -1.79 10.58
N ASP A 58 -13.76 -2.01 11.78
CA ASP A 58 -15.20 -2.14 12.03
C ASP A 58 -15.93 -0.79 11.86
N ALA A 59 -15.22 0.32 12.06
CA ALA A 59 -15.74 1.67 11.85
C ALA A 59 -15.73 2.10 10.37
N MET A 60 -15.00 1.39 9.52
CA MET A 60 -14.84 1.74 8.11
C MET A 60 -15.97 1.18 7.25
N LYS A 61 -16.32 1.91 6.19
CA LYS A 61 -17.34 1.45 5.24
C LYS A 61 -16.77 0.34 4.35
N MET A 62 -17.35 -0.85 4.43
CA MET A 62 -17.13 -1.90 3.43
C MET A 62 -17.89 -1.57 2.13
N MET A 63 -17.19 -1.61 1.01
CA MET A 63 -17.77 -1.39 -0.32
C MET A 63 -18.56 -2.61 -0.78
N LYS A 64 -19.55 -2.40 -1.67
CA LYS A 64 -20.47 -3.47 -2.08
C LYS A 64 -19.79 -4.44 -3.03
N GLY A 65 -19.12 -3.89 -4.03
CA GLY A 65 -18.32 -4.65 -4.99
C GLY A 65 -16.91 -4.93 -4.47
N THR A 66 -16.24 -5.78 -5.23
CA THR A 66 -14.80 -5.93 -5.16
C THR A 66 -14.10 -4.68 -5.64
N TYR A 67 -12.81 -4.53 -5.32
CA TYR A 67 -11.95 -3.47 -5.86
C TYR A 67 -12.16 -3.32 -7.38
N LYS A 68 -12.03 -4.43 -8.14
CA LYS A 68 -12.18 -4.40 -9.61
C LYS A 68 -13.59 -4.03 -10.10
N GLU A 69 -14.63 -4.43 -9.39
CA GLU A 69 -16.03 -4.11 -9.77
C GLU A 69 -16.37 -2.64 -9.49
N GLU A 70 -15.70 -2.02 -8.53
CA GLU A 70 -15.91 -0.63 -8.12
C GLU A 70 -15.05 0.37 -8.92
N PHE A 71 -14.09 -0.13 -9.72
CA PHE A 71 -13.25 0.68 -10.60
C PHE A 71 -14.09 1.36 -11.70
N HIS A 72 -13.89 2.66 -11.89
CA HIS A 72 -14.71 3.56 -12.72
C HIS A 72 -16.18 3.70 -12.28
N VAL A 73 -16.56 3.18 -11.11
CA VAL A 73 -17.90 3.32 -10.53
C VAL A 73 -17.84 4.19 -9.27
N SER A 74 -17.00 3.80 -8.32
CA SER A 74 -16.82 4.50 -7.04
C SER A 74 -15.49 5.25 -6.96
N TYR A 75 -14.50 4.85 -7.76
CA TYR A 75 -13.17 5.45 -7.76
C TYR A 75 -12.43 5.23 -9.09
N ASP A 76 -11.39 6.03 -9.29
CA ASP A 76 -10.35 5.92 -10.30
C ASP A 76 -8.96 5.80 -9.64
N VAL A 77 -7.93 5.52 -10.43
CA VAL A 77 -6.55 5.43 -9.95
C VAL A 77 -5.68 6.42 -10.72
N GLU A 78 -4.61 6.89 -10.09
CA GLU A 78 -3.68 7.82 -10.74
C GLU A 78 -2.84 7.11 -11.81
N PHE A 79 -2.44 5.86 -11.52
CA PHE A 79 -1.71 5.01 -12.45
C PHE A 79 -2.35 3.62 -12.50
N THR A 80 -1.66 2.60 -11.99
CA THR A 80 -2.07 1.21 -12.15
C THR A 80 -2.16 0.49 -10.83
N ILE A 81 -3.17 -0.37 -10.72
CA ILE A 81 -3.25 -1.44 -9.72
C ILE A 81 -3.33 -2.75 -10.47
N ASP A 82 -2.26 -3.51 -10.41
CA ASP A 82 -2.21 -4.82 -11.06
C ASP A 82 -2.87 -5.87 -10.17
N VAL A 83 -3.64 -6.74 -10.81
CA VAL A 83 -4.30 -7.87 -10.16
C VAL A 83 -4.02 -9.15 -10.93
N ASP A 84 -3.91 -10.26 -10.20
CA ASP A 84 -3.83 -11.57 -10.79
C ASP A 84 -5.17 -12.04 -11.40
N LYS A 85 -5.17 -13.24 -12.00
CA LYS A 85 -6.37 -13.83 -12.61
C LYS A 85 -7.51 -14.11 -11.63
N LYS A 86 -7.21 -14.14 -10.32
CA LYS A 86 -8.18 -14.37 -9.23
C LYS A 86 -8.60 -13.07 -8.54
N GLY A 87 -8.11 -11.92 -9.00
CA GLY A 87 -8.44 -10.60 -8.47
C GLY A 87 -7.61 -10.16 -7.26
N TYR A 88 -6.52 -10.86 -6.94
CA TYR A 88 -5.61 -10.44 -5.87
C TYR A 88 -4.63 -9.39 -6.38
N ILE A 89 -4.41 -8.33 -5.61
CA ILE A 89 -3.45 -7.29 -5.97
C ILE A 89 -2.03 -7.87 -5.99
N THR A 90 -1.30 -7.56 -7.06
CA THR A 90 0.10 -7.93 -7.26
C THR A 90 1.04 -6.73 -7.18
N GLN A 91 0.59 -5.56 -7.66
CA GLN A 91 1.36 -4.32 -7.66
C GLN A 91 0.44 -3.10 -7.50
N PHE A 92 0.96 -2.04 -6.88
CA PHE A 92 0.35 -0.71 -6.79
C PHE A 92 1.37 0.36 -7.13
N GLU A 93 1.01 1.32 -7.99
CA GLU A 93 1.83 2.49 -8.32
C GLU A 93 1.38 3.74 -7.56
N HIS A 94 2.33 4.61 -7.17
CA HIS A 94 2.07 5.81 -6.36
C HIS A 94 2.95 7.02 -6.72
N THR A 95 2.52 8.21 -6.32
CA THR A 95 3.22 9.51 -6.49
C THR A 95 3.66 10.15 -5.19
N PHE A 96 4.04 9.36 -4.19
CA PHE A 96 4.61 9.92 -2.97
C PHE A 96 5.80 10.84 -3.28
N SER A 97 5.81 12.04 -2.69
CA SER A 97 7.00 12.88 -2.75
C SER A 97 8.21 12.16 -2.15
N LEU A 98 9.41 12.55 -2.56
CA LEU A 98 10.66 12.01 -2.00
C LEU A 98 10.66 12.12 -0.47
N GLU A 99 10.26 13.28 0.05
CA GLU A 99 10.17 13.53 1.50
C GLU A 99 9.22 12.56 2.19
N ARG A 100 8.01 12.35 1.62
CA ARG A 100 7.04 11.41 2.17
C ARG A 100 7.55 9.98 2.13
N TYR A 101 8.14 9.55 1.01
CA TYR A 101 8.72 8.21 0.89
C TYR A 101 9.78 7.97 1.98
N LEU A 102 10.75 8.88 2.09
CA LEU A 102 11.82 8.79 3.07
C LEU A 102 11.29 8.79 4.51
N ASP A 103 10.27 9.62 4.78
CA ASP A 103 9.67 9.70 6.10
C ASP A 103 8.92 8.42 6.47
N LEU A 104 8.10 7.86 5.56
CA LEU A 104 7.40 6.59 5.79
C LEU A 104 8.35 5.43 6.11
N VAL A 105 9.52 5.39 5.48
CA VAL A 105 10.54 4.39 5.80
C VAL A 105 11.17 4.70 7.16
N ARG A 106 11.59 5.95 7.40
CA ARG A 106 12.25 6.38 8.65
C ARG A 106 11.38 6.17 9.89
N THR A 107 10.08 6.44 9.79
CA THR A 107 9.11 6.27 10.88
C THR A 107 8.62 4.82 11.00
N GLN A 108 9.11 3.91 10.16
CA GLN A 108 8.62 2.54 10.03
C GLN A 108 7.10 2.49 9.87
N SER A 109 6.53 3.39 9.07
CA SER A 109 5.10 3.41 8.78
C SER A 109 4.66 2.20 7.97
N TYR A 110 5.57 1.58 7.22
CA TYR A 110 5.40 0.25 6.67
C TYR A 110 5.57 -0.80 7.77
N LYS A 111 4.51 -1.54 8.10
CA LYS A 111 4.48 -2.56 9.16
C LYS A 111 3.69 -3.78 8.70
N VAL A 112 4.02 -4.94 9.25
CA VAL A 112 3.16 -6.13 9.19
C VAL A 112 2.59 -6.37 10.59
N ILE A 113 1.27 -6.35 10.71
CA ILE A 113 0.55 -6.48 11.97
C ILE A 113 -0.35 -7.71 11.90
N LYS A 114 -0.07 -8.74 12.70
CA LYS A 114 -0.99 -9.85 12.87
C LYS A 114 -2.09 -9.46 13.84
N THR A 115 -3.33 -9.63 13.42
CA THR A 115 -4.54 -9.24 14.17
C THR A 115 -5.66 -10.25 14.02
N ASN A 116 -6.66 -10.18 14.89
CA ASN A 116 -7.95 -10.80 14.66
C ASN A 116 -8.94 -9.78 14.08
N TRP A 117 -9.72 -10.18 13.10
CA TRP A 117 -10.82 -9.38 12.57
C TRP A 117 -11.95 -10.29 12.09
N LYS A 118 -13.20 -9.97 12.46
CA LYS A 118 -14.39 -10.78 12.14
C LYS A 118 -14.24 -12.27 12.49
N GLY A 119 -13.58 -12.57 13.60
CA GLY A 119 -13.38 -13.95 14.09
C GLY A 119 -12.33 -14.76 13.32
N ARG A 120 -11.52 -14.14 12.46
CA ARG A 120 -10.42 -14.77 11.71
C ARG A 120 -9.11 -14.01 11.93
N SER A 121 -7.99 -14.72 11.88
CA SER A 121 -6.65 -14.11 11.91
C SER A 121 -6.29 -13.54 10.53
N PHE A 122 -5.74 -12.34 10.52
CA PHE A 122 -5.22 -11.65 9.34
C PHE A 122 -3.84 -11.04 9.64
N HIS A 123 -3.09 -10.79 8.58
CA HIS A 123 -1.94 -9.89 8.57
C HIS A 123 -2.32 -8.62 7.83
N VAL A 124 -2.13 -7.49 8.48
CA VAL A 124 -2.29 -6.17 7.89
C VAL A 124 -0.92 -5.63 7.53
N MET A 125 -0.74 -5.26 6.28
CA MET A 125 0.41 -4.50 5.85
C MET A 125 0.03 -3.06 5.62
N THR A 126 0.72 -2.14 6.31
CA THR A 126 0.47 -0.70 6.22
C THR A 126 1.38 -0.04 5.19
N TYR A 127 0.87 0.99 4.51
CA TYR A 127 1.59 1.76 3.48
C TYR A 127 1.54 3.27 3.73
N SER A 128 1.20 3.64 4.96
CA SER A 128 0.86 4.99 5.35
C SER A 128 1.08 5.17 6.84
N TYR A 129 1.05 6.42 7.31
CA TYR A 129 1.05 6.68 8.74
C TYR A 129 -0.13 6.00 9.43
N MET A 130 0.04 5.60 10.69
CA MET A 130 -0.97 4.80 11.39
C MET A 130 -2.30 5.55 11.52
N GLU A 131 -2.26 6.86 11.74
CA GLU A 131 -3.46 7.70 11.76
C GLU A 131 -4.20 7.73 10.43
N GLU A 132 -3.49 7.63 9.29
CA GLU A 132 -4.09 7.56 7.96
C GLU A 132 -4.66 6.17 7.69
N VAL A 133 -4.02 5.09 8.18
CA VAL A 133 -4.52 3.71 8.05
C VAL A 133 -5.79 3.50 8.87
N CYS A 134 -5.80 3.95 10.12
CA CYS A 134 -6.90 3.79 11.07
C CYS A 134 -8.01 4.83 10.90
N ASN A 135 -7.94 5.69 9.88
CA ASN A 135 -8.94 6.73 9.66
C ASN A 135 -10.32 6.10 9.36
N PRO A 136 -11.37 6.37 10.16
CA PRO A 136 -12.69 5.77 9.96
C PRO A 136 -13.37 6.21 8.66
N ASN A 137 -12.91 7.29 8.02
CA ASN A 137 -13.41 7.72 6.71
C ASN A 137 -12.84 6.89 5.55
N ASN A 138 -11.86 6.03 5.81
CA ASN A 138 -11.41 5.06 4.82
C ASN A 138 -12.54 4.10 4.45
N VAL A 139 -12.40 3.52 3.27
CA VAL A 139 -13.26 2.46 2.78
C VAL A 139 -12.46 1.17 2.65
N ILE A 140 -13.17 0.05 2.75
CA ILE A 140 -12.58 -1.28 2.58
C ILE A 140 -13.15 -1.92 1.33
N PHE A 141 -12.28 -2.34 0.44
CA PHE A 141 -12.62 -3.14 -0.73
C PHE A 141 -12.22 -4.58 -0.51
N LYS A 142 -13.07 -5.50 -0.95
CA LYS A 142 -12.69 -6.91 -1.09
C LYS A 142 -11.85 -7.06 -2.36
N CYS A 143 -10.77 -7.84 -2.35
CA CYS A 143 -10.07 -8.17 -3.58
C CYS A 143 -10.94 -9.04 -4.49
N ASN A 144 -11.64 -10.01 -3.90
CA ASN A 144 -12.61 -10.87 -4.59
C ASN A 144 -13.71 -11.33 -3.61
N HIS A 145 -14.60 -12.20 -4.09
CA HIS A 145 -15.73 -12.71 -3.29
C HIS A 145 -15.36 -13.79 -2.26
N ALA A 146 -14.08 -14.20 -2.15
CA ALA A 146 -13.62 -15.14 -1.13
C ALA A 146 -13.42 -14.47 0.24
N GLU A 147 -13.35 -13.13 0.28
CA GLU A 147 -13.25 -12.34 1.52
C GLU A 147 -12.05 -12.76 2.41
N ASP A 148 -10.95 -13.17 1.78
CA ASP A 148 -9.70 -13.55 2.41
C ASP A 148 -8.61 -12.50 2.27
N VAL A 149 -8.81 -11.50 1.39
CA VAL A 149 -7.91 -10.35 1.18
C VAL A 149 -8.74 -9.09 0.91
N PHE A 150 -8.35 -8.00 1.58
CA PHE A 150 -9.02 -6.69 1.51
C PHE A 150 -8.00 -5.56 1.36
N VAL A 151 -8.47 -4.43 0.84
CA VAL A 151 -7.71 -3.19 0.69
C VAL A 151 -8.39 -2.11 1.51
N VAL A 152 -7.62 -1.46 2.39
CA VAL A 152 -8.02 -0.20 3.03
C VAL A 152 -7.57 0.94 2.15
N ALA A 153 -8.49 1.81 1.81
CA ALA A 153 -8.25 2.91 0.88
C ALA A 153 -8.90 4.20 1.36
N GLU A 154 -8.23 5.31 1.08
CA GLU A 154 -8.83 6.63 1.12
C GLU A 154 -9.32 7.01 -0.29
N LEU A 155 -10.51 7.60 -0.37
CA LEU A 155 -11.06 8.15 -1.61
C LEU A 155 -10.92 9.67 -1.61
N VAL A 156 -9.88 10.16 -2.27
CA VAL A 156 -9.56 11.59 -2.33
C VAL A 156 -10.09 12.22 -3.62
N PRO A 157 -10.53 13.49 -3.62
CA PRO A 157 -10.85 14.17 -4.87
C PRO A 157 -9.59 14.37 -5.72
N TYR A 158 -9.74 14.36 -7.05
CA TYR A 158 -8.64 14.71 -7.95
C TYR A 158 -8.20 16.15 -7.74
N SER A 159 -6.90 16.37 -7.53
CA SER A 159 -6.33 17.70 -7.41
C SER A 159 -5.00 17.84 -8.14
N VAL A 160 -4.79 18.99 -8.78
CA VAL A 160 -3.52 19.38 -9.42
C VAL A 160 -2.99 20.62 -8.71
N GLY A 161 -1.76 20.58 -8.21
CA GLY A 161 -1.15 21.72 -7.51
C GLY A 161 -1.94 22.20 -6.28
N GLY A 162 -2.67 21.30 -5.62
CA GLY A 162 -3.52 21.62 -4.46
C GLY A 162 -4.91 22.18 -4.80
N VAL A 163 -5.26 22.31 -6.08
CA VAL A 163 -6.59 22.73 -6.54
C VAL A 163 -7.40 21.50 -6.92
N VAL A 164 -8.60 21.34 -6.33
CA VAL A 164 -9.52 20.26 -6.69
C VAL A 164 -10.13 20.55 -8.06
N GLU A 165 -9.77 19.75 -9.05
CA GLU A 165 -10.21 19.89 -10.44
C GLU A 165 -11.53 19.15 -10.69
N GLN A 166 -11.74 18.00 -10.02
CA GLN A 166 -12.90 17.14 -10.28
C GLN A 166 -13.45 16.57 -8.96
N PRO A 167 -14.30 17.31 -8.22
CA PRO A 167 -14.72 16.93 -6.87
C PRO A 167 -15.52 15.64 -6.80
N HIS A 168 -16.16 15.25 -7.90
CA HIS A 168 -16.93 14.02 -8.03
C HIS A 168 -16.11 12.81 -8.50
N HIS A 169 -14.93 13.03 -9.08
CA HIS A 169 -13.99 11.93 -9.36
C HIS A 169 -13.09 11.73 -8.15
N ARG A 170 -13.10 10.49 -7.66
CA ARG A 170 -12.36 10.08 -6.48
C ARG A 170 -11.21 9.18 -6.89
N TYR A 171 -10.01 9.52 -6.48
CA TYR A 171 -8.83 8.71 -6.65
C TYR A 171 -8.62 7.84 -5.42
N LEU A 172 -8.25 6.59 -5.65
CA LEU A 172 -7.97 5.64 -4.60
C LEU A 172 -6.51 5.77 -4.15
N HIS A 173 -6.32 6.10 -2.88
CA HIS A 173 -5.03 6.02 -2.20
C HIS A 173 -5.02 4.79 -1.30
N LEU A 174 -4.15 3.83 -1.62
CA LEU A 174 -4.02 2.60 -0.86
C LEU A 174 -3.33 2.89 0.49
N ARG A 175 -3.96 2.46 1.58
CA ARG A 175 -3.47 2.68 2.96
C ARG A 175 -2.97 1.39 3.60
N ALA A 176 -3.66 0.28 3.38
CA ALA A 176 -3.25 -1.03 3.88
C ALA A 176 -3.79 -2.20 3.03
N LEU A 177 -3.11 -3.33 3.09
CA LEU A 177 -3.58 -4.63 2.62
C LEU A 177 -3.87 -5.51 3.84
N ILE A 178 -5.07 -6.08 3.93
CA ILE A 178 -5.46 -7.03 4.97
C ILE A 178 -5.54 -8.40 4.31
N SER A 179 -4.74 -9.38 4.74
CA SER A 179 -4.65 -10.68 4.10
C SER A 179 -4.69 -11.83 5.11
N ALA A 180 -5.40 -12.90 4.78
CA ALA A 180 -5.32 -14.19 5.46
C ALA A 180 -4.72 -15.27 4.53
N ARG A 181 -3.90 -14.84 3.57
CA ARG A 181 -3.30 -15.65 2.50
C ARG A 181 -1.79 -15.51 2.48
N ASP A 182 -1.14 -16.14 3.44
CA ASP A 182 0.32 -16.19 3.57
C ASP A 182 0.99 -16.90 2.38
N ASP A 183 0.23 -17.70 1.63
CA ASP A 183 0.68 -18.33 0.39
C ASP A 183 0.81 -17.34 -0.78
N LEU A 184 0.02 -16.25 -0.77
CA LEU A 184 0.10 -15.18 -1.78
C LEU A 184 0.95 -14.00 -1.29
N TYR A 185 0.91 -13.72 0.00
CA TYR A 185 1.55 -12.59 0.65
C TYR A 185 2.44 -13.07 1.81
N PRO A 186 3.56 -13.76 1.53
CA PRO A 186 4.35 -14.40 2.57
C PRO A 186 4.99 -13.38 3.51
N ILE A 187 4.87 -13.58 4.82
CA ILE A 187 5.37 -12.64 5.85
C ILE A 187 6.86 -12.36 5.67
N ASP A 188 7.68 -13.40 5.44
CA ASP A 188 9.12 -13.24 5.24
C ASP A 188 9.43 -12.31 4.07
N TYR A 189 8.67 -12.42 2.97
CA TYR A 189 8.80 -11.52 1.83
C TYR A 189 8.36 -10.08 2.16
N MET A 190 7.39 -9.90 3.06
CA MET A 190 6.88 -8.58 3.43
C MET A 190 7.78 -7.85 4.43
N CYS A 191 8.33 -8.58 5.40
CA CYS A 191 9.20 -8.03 6.44
C CYS A 191 10.61 -7.68 5.93
N GLU A 192 11.02 -8.30 4.82
CA GLU A 192 12.29 -8.02 4.13
C GLU A 192 12.06 -7.32 2.78
N PRO A 193 11.68 -6.03 2.78
CA PRO A 193 11.52 -5.28 1.55
C PRO A 193 12.87 -4.84 0.97
N ASN A 194 12.94 -4.82 -0.35
CA ASN A 194 13.89 -4.07 -1.13
C ASN A 194 13.34 -2.64 -1.27
N PHE A 195 13.74 -1.74 -0.37
CA PHE A 195 13.50 -0.31 -0.55
C PHE A 195 14.48 0.22 -1.61
N ASP A 196 13.93 0.75 -2.71
CA ASP A 196 14.69 1.13 -3.88
C ASP A 196 14.45 2.61 -4.20
N LEU A 197 15.48 3.43 -4.06
CA LEU A 197 15.40 4.88 -4.24
C LEU A 197 16.37 5.34 -5.32
N SER A 198 15.87 6.05 -6.31
CA SER A 198 16.67 6.78 -7.30
C SER A 198 16.29 8.25 -7.24
N ILE A 199 17.27 9.16 -7.20
CA ILE A 199 17.04 10.60 -7.14
C ILE A 199 17.52 11.28 -8.44
N GLU A 200 18.49 10.69 -9.12
CA GLU A 200 18.95 11.10 -10.45
C GLU A 200 18.32 10.23 -11.57
N PRO A 201 17.91 10.82 -12.70
CA PRO A 201 17.34 10.11 -13.85
C PRO A 201 18.38 9.31 -14.67
#